data_AF-A0A7Z7LTX0-F1
#
_entry.id   AF-A0A7Z7LTX0-F1
#
_cell.length_a   1.000
_cell.length_b   1.000
_cell.length_c   1.000
_cell.angle_alpha   90.00
_cell.angle_beta   90.00
_cell.angle_gamma   90.00
#
_symmetry.space_group_name_H-M   'P 1'
#
loop_
_entity.id
_entity.type
_entity.pdbx_description
1 polymer ?
#
loop_
_entity_poly.entity_id
_entity_poly.type
_entity_poly.pdbx_seq_one_letter_code
_entity_poly.pdbx_strand_id
1 'polypeptide(L)'
;MAEISKYPEIEICDYHNLKRGKDFVLSDGYVLKNEVLTTDPEPPVSYAFCSDTRFKEDIIPIIENVDVLYHESTFLHDLKEMADYTGHTTAKEAAIIAQRAGVKKLILGHFSNRYADLTVFTDEAREYFPNTFLPIALEPVKV
;
A
#
# COMPACT_ATOMS: atom_id res chain seq x y z
N MET A 1 6.38 11.54 23.99
CA MET A 1 5.86 11.49 25.38
C MET A 1 6.97 11.69 26.40
N ALA A 2 8.09 10.95 26.33
CA ALA A 2 9.20 11.09 27.27
C ALA A 2 9.80 12.51 27.34
N GLU A 3 9.82 13.24 26.21
CA GLU A 3 10.35 14.61 26.21
C GLU A 3 9.37 15.61 26.84
N ILE A 4 8.07 15.50 26.53
CA ILE A 4 7.00 16.34 27.11
C ILE A 4 6.96 16.20 28.63
N SER A 5 7.15 14.98 29.17
CA SER A 5 7.13 14.75 30.62
C SER A 5 8.25 15.44 31.40
N LYS A 6 9.27 15.99 30.72
CA LYS A 6 10.32 16.79 31.36
C LYS A 6 9.86 18.21 31.72
N TYR A 7 8.75 18.67 31.14
CA TYR A 7 8.24 20.03 31.29
C TYR A 7 6.87 20.01 31.99
N PRO A 8 6.81 20.24 33.32
CA PRO A 8 5.57 20.18 34.08
C PRO A 8 4.56 21.29 33.71
N GLU A 9 5.01 22.33 33.01
CA GLU A 9 4.16 23.43 32.51
C GLU A 9 3.31 23.02 31.30
N ILE A 10 3.66 21.95 30.59
CA ILE A 10 2.87 21.48 29.44
C ILE A 10 1.71 20.64 29.95
N GLU A 11 0.49 21.15 29.80
CA GLU A 11 -0.72 20.46 30.23
C GLU A 11 -1.38 19.69 29.07
N ILE A 12 -2.36 18.84 29.41
CA ILE A 12 -3.12 18.05 28.43
C ILE A 12 -3.81 18.94 27.40
N CYS A 13 -4.24 20.15 27.78
CA CYS A 13 -4.89 21.11 26.89
C CYS A 13 -3.94 21.61 25.78
N ASP A 14 -2.62 21.62 26.03
CA ASP A 14 -1.60 22.06 25.08
C ASP A 14 -1.28 21.02 24.01
N TYR A 15 -1.63 19.75 24.24
CA TYR A 15 -1.28 18.66 23.32
C TYR A 15 -1.89 18.87 21.93
N HIS A 16 -3.05 19.50 21.84
CA HIS A 16 -3.65 19.85 20.55
C HIS A 16 -2.85 20.92 19.80
N ASN A 17 -2.25 21.88 20.50
CA ASN A 17 -1.38 22.87 19.87
C ASN A 17 -0.07 22.23 19.41
N LEU A 18 0.52 21.34 20.21
CA LEU A 18 1.73 20.59 19.84
C LEU A 18 1.49 19.68 18.63
N LYS A 19 0.38 18.94 18.59
CA LYS A 19 0.02 18.12 17.42
C LYS A 19 -0.23 18.94 16.15
N ARG A 20 -0.54 20.23 16.28
CA ARG A 20 -0.69 21.17 15.16
C ARG A 20 0.62 21.85 14.75
N GLY A 21 1.75 21.42 15.31
CA GLY A 21 3.07 21.95 14.98
C GLY A 21 3.41 23.28 15.67
N LYS A 22 2.67 23.68 16.71
CA LYS A 22 3.00 24.91 17.46
C LYS A 22 4.11 24.66 18.46
N ASP A 23 4.96 25.67 18.62
CA ASP A 23 5.94 25.77 19.71
C ASP A 23 5.21 26.03 21.05
N PHE A 24 5.86 25.69 22.16
CA PHE A 24 5.38 25.98 23.51
C PHE A 24 6.25 27.06 24.16
N VAL A 25 5.64 28.00 24.88
CA VAL A 25 6.37 29.07 25.58
C VAL A 25 6.28 28.80 27.07
N LEU A 26 7.43 28.62 27.71
CA LEU A 26 7.55 28.46 29.16
C LEU A 26 7.28 29.79 29.87
N SER A 27 6.99 29.69 31.16
CA SER A 27 6.73 30.82 32.05
C SER A 27 7.89 31.81 32.16
N ASP A 28 9.13 31.35 31.94
CA ASP A 28 10.34 32.17 31.88
C ASP A 28 10.56 32.87 30.53
N GLY A 29 9.67 32.64 29.56
CA GLY A 29 9.72 33.18 28.20
C GLY A 29 10.54 32.33 27.22
N TYR A 30 11.13 31.22 27.66
CA TYR A 30 11.85 30.31 26.78
C TYR A 30 10.89 29.58 25.84
N VAL A 31 11.27 29.46 24.56
CA VAL A 31 10.44 28.83 23.53
C VAL A 31 10.94 27.41 23.25
N LEU A 32 10.13 26.43 23.61
CA LEU A 32 10.32 25.03 23.24
C LEU A 32 9.81 24.80 21.82
N LYS A 33 10.73 24.47 20.91
CA LYS A 33 10.41 24.13 19.54
C LYS A 33 9.55 22.87 19.47
N ASN A 34 8.55 22.86 18.61
CA ASN A 34 7.69 21.69 18.43
C ASN A 34 8.50 20.42 18.10
N GLU A 35 9.53 20.57 17.26
CA GLU A 35 10.41 19.49 16.78
C GLU A 35 11.15 18.75 17.90
N VAL A 36 11.36 19.37 19.06
CA VAL A 36 11.96 18.70 20.22
C VAL A 36 10.90 18.00 21.07
N LEU A 37 9.63 18.40 20.98
CA LEU A 37 8.53 17.85 21.78
C LEU A 37 7.77 16.74 21.07
N THR A 38 7.78 16.74 19.74
CA THR A 38 7.05 15.81 18.88
C THR A 38 8.01 15.00 18.03
N THR A 39 7.48 13.98 17.38
CA THR A 39 8.18 13.21 16.35
C THR A 39 7.39 13.31 15.07
N ASP A 40 8.06 13.14 13.94
CA ASP A 40 7.36 13.00 12.67
C ASP A 40 6.34 11.85 12.73
N PRO A 41 5.17 12.00 12.09
CA PRO A 41 4.22 10.92 11.98
C PRO A 41 4.81 9.78 11.16
N GLU A 42 4.30 8.56 11.36
CA GLU A 42 4.59 7.46 10.44
C GLU A 42 4.11 7.84 9.02
N PRO A 43 4.87 7.47 7.98
CA PRO A 43 4.45 7.72 6.60
C PRO A 43 3.05 7.16 6.33
N PRO A 44 2.20 7.89 5.59
CA PRO A 44 0.87 7.39 5.25
C PRO A 44 0.99 6.15 4.36
N VAL A 45 0.07 5.21 4.58
CA VAL A 45 -0.06 4.00 3.76
C VAL A 45 -1.07 4.23 2.65
N SER A 46 -0.77 3.69 1.47
CA SER A 46 -1.55 3.77 0.25
C SER A 46 -1.90 2.38 -0.28
N TYR A 47 -3.13 2.23 -0.76
CA TYR A 47 -3.65 0.97 -1.26
C TYR A 47 -4.50 1.20 -2.51
N ALA A 48 -4.25 0.40 -3.56
CA ALA A 48 -5.05 0.37 -4.76
C ALA A 48 -5.75 -0.99 -4.91
N PHE A 49 -7.03 -0.96 -5.26
CA PHE A 49 -7.83 -2.16 -5.52
C PHE A 49 -8.27 -2.15 -7.00
N CYS A 50 -7.66 -3.00 -7.80
CA CYS A 50 -8.00 -3.20 -9.19
C CYS A 50 -8.84 -4.50 -9.32
N SER A 51 -10.15 -4.32 -9.40
CA SER A 51 -11.11 -5.41 -9.66
C SER A 51 -11.09 -5.79 -11.13
N ASP A 52 -11.95 -6.73 -11.51
CA ASP A 52 -12.29 -7.19 -12.86
C ASP A 52 -12.06 -6.13 -13.95
N THR A 53 -11.01 -6.35 -14.75
CA THR A 53 -10.61 -5.48 -15.85
C THR A 53 -9.80 -6.26 -16.86
N ARG A 54 -9.81 -5.80 -18.11
CA ARG A 54 -8.77 -6.16 -19.08
C ARG A 54 -7.44 -5.52 -18.71
N PHE A 55 -6.35 -6.02 -19.28
CA PHE A 55 -5.06 -5.34 -19.22
C PHE A 55 -5.19 -3.90 -19.71
N LYS A 56 -4.90 -2.96 -18.81
CA LYS A 56 -5.23 -1.55 -19.00
C LYS A 56 -4.14 -0.68 -18.41
N GLU A 57 -3.20 -0.26 -19.26
CA GLU A 57 -2.02 0.49 -18.83
C GLU A 57 -2.32 1.92 -18.36
N ASP A 58 -3.45 2.49 -18.75
CA ASP A 58 -3.80 3.86 -18.34
C ASP A 58 -4.07 4.02 -16.83
N ILE A 59 -4.16 2.90 -16.08
CA ILE A 59 -4.26 2.94 -14.62
C ILE A 59 -2.91 3.22 -13.96
N ILE A 60 -1.79 2.96 -14.65
CA ILE A 60 -0.43 3.06 -14.09
C ILE A 60 -0.18 4.41 -13.39
N PRO A 61 -0.50 5.58 -13.99
CA PRO A 61 -0.30 6.88 -13.32
C PRO A 61 -1.20 7.10 -12.10
N ILE A 62 -2.32 6.38 -11.99
CA ILE A 62 -3.29 6.51 -10.89
C ILE A 62 -2.81 5.73 -9.65
N ILE A 63 -2.12 4.62 -9.88
CA ILE A 63 -1.63 3.71 -8.84
C ILE A 63 -0.12 3.80 -8.63
N GLU A 64 0.49 4.88 -9.09
CA GLU A 64 1.94 5.05 -9.04
C GLU A 64 2.44 5.04 -7.58
N ASN A 65 3.47 4.25 -7.31
CA ASN A 65 4.15 4.11 -6.01
C ASN A 65 3.24 3.70 -4.83
N VAL A 66 2.06 3.13 -5.08
CA VAL A 66 1.23 2.64 -3.98
C VAL A 66 1.92 1.53 -3.20
N ASP A 67 1.66 1.46 -1.89
CA ASP A 67 2.32 0.48 -1.05
C ASP A 67 1.81 -0.94 -1.33
N VAL A 68 0.51 -1.08 -1.55
CA VAL A 68 -0.10 -2.37 -1.91
C VAL A 68 -1.06 -2.17 -3.06
N LEU A 69 -0.90 -3.00 -4.09
CA LEU A 69 -1.84 -3.19 -5.17
C LEU A 69 -2.50 -4.55 -5.01
N TYR A 70 -3.82 -4.60 -4.87
CA TYR A 70 -4.60 -5.78 -5.22
C TYR A 70 -4.96 -5.68 -6.70
N HIS A 71 -4.71 -6.75 -7.46
CA HIS A 71 -5.12 -6.81 -8.87
C HIS A 71 -5.78 -8.15 -9.19
N GLU A 72 -6.85 -8.11 -9.97
CA GLU A 72 -7.43 -9.31 -10.54
C GLU A 72 -6.44 -10.02 -11.46
N SER A 73 -6.44 -11.34 -11.43
CA SER A 73 -5.67 -12.19 -12.32
C SER A 73 -6.46 -13.46 -12.55
N THR A 74 -7.53 -13.39 -13.33
CA THR A 74 -8.43 -14.54 -13.50
C THR A 74 -7.77 -15.71 -14.23
N PHE A 75 -6.80 -15.44 -15.10
CA PHE A 75 -6.11 -16.45 -15.88
C PHE A 75 -4.58 -16.32 -15.84
N LEU A 76 -3.89 -17.40 -16.17
CA LEU A 76 -2.48 -17.34 -16.58
C LEU A 76 -2.37 -16.83 -18.01
N HIS A 77 -1.17 -16.47 -18.43
CA HIS A 77 -0.94 -15.83 -19.73
C HIS A 77 -1.14 -16.77 -20.93
N ASP A 78 -1.08 -18.09 -20.72
CA ASP A 78 -1.41 -19.09 -21.74
C ASP A 78 -2.87 -18.98 -22.24
N LEU A 79 -3.75 -18.40 -21.41
CA LEU A 79 -5.16 -18.14 -21.71
C LEU A 79 -5.46 -16.66 -21.93
N LYS A 80 -4.47 -15.87 -22.36
CA LYS A 80 -4.63 -14.43 -22.64
C LYS A 80 -5.85 -14.10 -23.51
N GLU A 81 -6.06 -14.87 -24.59
CA GLU A 81 -7.21 -14.62 -25.48
C GLU A 81 -8.56 -14.78 -24.77
N MET A 82 -8.65 -15.74 -23.84
CA MET A 82 -9.84 -15.91 -23.00
C MET A 82 -9.99 -14.73 -22.04
N ALA A 83 -8.90 -14.31 -21.39
CA ALA A 83 -8.89 -13.16 -20.49
C ALA A 83 -9.43 -11.91 -21.20
N ASP A 84 -8.87 -11.59 -22.37
CA ASP A 84 -9.32 -10.46 -23.20
C ASP A 84 -10.80 -10.59 -23.60
N TYR A 85 -11.23 -11.77 -24.02
CA TYR A 85 -12.62 -12.02 -24.42
C TYR A 85 -13.59 -11.81 -23.26
N THR A 86 -13.31 -12.37 -22.08
CA THR A 86 -14.17 -12.26 -20.90
C THR A 86 -14.03 -10.94 -20.15
N GLY A 87 -13.04 -10.12 -20.48
CA GLY A 87 -12.83 -8.83 -19.83
C GLY A 87 -11.94 -8.87 -18.59
N HIS A 88 -11.02 -9.83 -18.52
CA HIS A 88 -10.13 -10.09 -17.39
C HIS A 88 -8.64 -9.88 -17.74
N THR A 89 -7.80 -9.91 -16.71
CA THR A 89 -6.34 -9.73 -16.78
C THR A 89 -5.63 -11.05 -16.46
N THR A 90 -4.45 -11.24 -17.04
CA THR A 90 -3.58 -12.39 -16.71
C THR A 90 -2.62 -12.09 -15.55
N ALA A 91 -2.11 -13.12 -14.87
CA ALA A 91 -1.16 -12.93 -13.76
C ALA A 91 0.10 -12.15 -14.20
N LYS A 92 0.64 -12.50 -15.37
CA LYS A 92 1.72 -11.74 -16.03
C LYS A 92 1.37 -10.27 -16.26
N GLU A 93 0.19 -9.96 -16.77
CA GLU A 93 -0.24 -8.59 -17.07
C GLU A 93 -0.41 -7.75 -15.80
N ALA A 94 -1.01 -8.32 -14.76
CA ALA A 94 -1.10 -7.69 -13.44
C ALA A 94 0.30 -7.38 -12.86
N ALA A 95 1.26 -8.31 -13.02
CA ALA A 95 2.63 -8.12 -12.60
C ALA A 95 3.37 -7.02 -13.40
N ILE A 96 3.11 -6.92 -14.71
CA ILE A 96 3.65 -5.84 -15.55
C ILE A 96 3.09 -4.48 -15.11
N ILE A 97 1.80 -4.38 -14.81
CA ILE A 97 1.19 -3.16 -14.25
C ILE A 97 1.88 -2.77 -12.94
N ALA A 98 2.01 -3.73 -12.01
CA ALA A 98 2.66 -3.50 -10.71
C ALA A 98 4.10 -3.01 -10.87
N GLN A 99 4.88 -3.66 -11.73
CA GLN A 99 6.26 -3.29 -12.03
C GLN A 99 6.35 -1.86 -12.60
N ARG A 100 5.51 -1.53 -13.60
CA ARG A 100 5.53 -0.22 -14.27
C ARG A 100 5.05 0.91 -13.37
N ALA A 101 4.09 0.63 -12.49
CA ALA A 101 3.59 1.60 -11.51
C ALA A 101 4.52 1.76 -10.30
N GLY A 102 5.58 0.97 -10.17
CA GLY A 102 6.50 1.06 -9.03
C GLY A 102 5.83 0.72 -7.70
N VAL A 103 4.78 -0.11 -7.70
CA VAL A 103 4.09 -0.48 -6.48
C VAL A 103 5.03 -1.27 -5.57
N LYS A 104 4.87 -1.15 -4.25
CA LYS A 104 5.75 -1.88 -3.34
C LYS A 104 5.39 -3.36 -3.31
N LYS A 105 4.10 -3.72 -3.24
CA LYS A 105 3.61 -5.10 -3.10
C LYS A 105 2.40 -5.37 -3.99
N LEU A 106 2.36 -6.54 -4.64
CA LEU A 106 1.23 -7.01 -5.45
C LEU A 106 0.56 -8.19 -4.77
N ILE A 107 -0.75 -8.11 -4.60
CA ILE A 107 -1.62 -9.20 -4.16
C ILE A 107 -2.49 -9.60 -5.35
N LEU A 108 -2.39 -10.85 -5.77
CA LEU A 108 -3.20 -11.38 -6.87
C LEU A 108 -4.55 -11.88 -6.35
N GLY A 109 -5.59 -11.81 -7.17
CA GLY A 109 -6.92 -12.27 -6.77
C GLY A 109 -7.85 -12.57 -7.93
N HIS A 110 -9.11 -12.83 -7.62
CA HIS A 110 -10.17 -13.10 -8.60
C HIS A 110 -9.85 -14.27 -9.56
N PHE A 111 -9.39 -15.39 -9.00
CA PHE A 111 -8.94 -16.56 -9.77
C PHE A 111 -10.09 -17.36 -10.38
N SER A 112 -9.88 -17.90 -11.59
CA SER A 112 -10.80 -18.87 -12.17
C SER A 112 -10.77 -20.19 -11.40
N ASN A 113 -11.95 -20.77 -11.10
CA ASN A 113 -12.10 -22.08 -10.46
C ASN A 113 -11.46 -23.26 -11.22
N ARG A 114 -10.94 -23.04 -12.43
CA ARG A 114 -10.19 -24.05 -13.21
C ARG A 114 -8.85 -24.42 -12.59
N TYR A 115 -8.26 -23.52 -11.80
CA TYR A 115 -6.96 -23.72 -11.18
C TYR A 115 -7.15 -24.29 -9.78
N ALA A 116 -6.70 -25.53 -9.57
CA ALA A 116 -6.70 -26.16 -8.24
C ALA A 116 -5.53 -25.66 -7.38
N ASP A 117 -4.40 -25.35 -8.01
CA ASP A 117 -3.22 -24.78 -7.38
C ASP A 117 -3.09 -23.33 -7.81
N LEU A 118 -3.06 -22.41 -6.85
CA LEU A 118 -2.93 -20.97 -7.10
C LEU A 118 -1.47 -20.51 -7.14
N THR A 119 -0.51 -21.34 -6.71
CA THR A 119 0.92 -20.97 -6.68
C THR A 119 1.46 -20.67 -8.07
N VAL A 120 0.87 -21.30 -9.11
CA VAL A 120 1.16 -21.04 -10.52
C VAL A 120 0.99 -19.56 -10.92
N PHE A 121 0.05 -18.84 -10.30
CA PHE A 121 -0.15 -17.41 -10.55
C PHE A 121 1.00 -16.57 -10.00
N THR A 122 1.44 -16.88 -8.77
CA THR A 122 2.59 -16.20 -8.19
C THR A 122 3.87 -16.54 -8.92
N ASP A 123 4.04 -17.77 -9.40
CA ASP A 123 5.23 -18.17 -10.14
C ASP A 123 5.33 -17.38 -11.46
N GLU A 124 4.26 -17.32 -12.25
CA GLU A 124 4.21 -16.51 -13.48
C GLU A 124 4.42 -15.02 -13.18
N ALA A 125 3.72 -14.47 -12.20
CA ALA A 125 3.81 -13.04 -11.87
C ALA A 125 5.20 -12.64 -11.35
N ARG A 126 5.87 -13.51 -10.58
CA ARG A 126 7.19 -13.21 -9.98
C ARG A 126 8.32 -13.13 -10.99
N GLU A 127 8.14 -13.66 -12.20
CA GLU A 127 9.07 -13.43 -13.31
C GLU A 127 9.16 -11.95 -13.69
N TYR A 128 8.09 -11.18 -13.48
CA TYR A 128 7.98 -9.75 -13.83
C TYR A 128 8.03 -8.86 -12.59
N PHE A 129 7.43 -9.31 -11.48
CA PHE A 129 7.36 -8.56 -10.24
C PHE A 129 7.55 -9.48 -9.02
N PRO A 130 8.78 -9.59 -8.46
CA PRO A 130 9.08 -10.53 -7.38
C PRO A 130 8.26 -10.36 -6.10
N ASN A 131 7.82 -9.13 -5.77
CA ASN A 131 7.08 -8.83 -4.55
C ASN A 131 5.57 -9.12 -4.71
N THR A 132 5.25 -10.30 -5.24
CA THR A 132 3.90 -10.79 -5.51
C THR A 132 3.50 -11.90 -4.55
N PHE A 133 2.26 -11.85 -4.05
CA PHE A 133 1.71 -12.78 -3.07
C PHE A 133 0.28 -13.20 -3.39
N LEU A 134 -0.10 -14.38 -2.89
CA LEU A 134 -1.49 -14.81 -2.80
C LEU A 134 -2.11 -14.31 -1.49
N PRO A 135 -3.43 -14.02 -1.47
CA PRO A 135 -4.14 -13.72 -0.24
C PRO A 135 -4.27 -15.00 0.59
N ILE A 136 -4.06 -14.87 1.89
CA ILE A 136 -4.29 -15.95 2.86
C ILE A 136 -5.53 -15.58 3.66
N ALA A 137 -6.46 -16.53 3.80
CA ALA A 137 -7.72 -16.29 4.47
C ALA A 137 -7.50 -15.83 5.91
N LEU A 138 -8.10 -14.69 6.27
CA LEU A 138 -8.04 -14.06 7.59
C LEU A 138 -6.64 -13.56 8.01
N GLU A 139 -5.68 -13.48 7.09
CA GLU A 139 -4.37 -12.89 7.38
C GLU A 139 -4.27 -11.44 6.88
N PRO A 140 -3.79 -10.51 7.74
CA PRO A 140 -3.58 -9.13 7.34
C PRO A 140 -2.33 -8.99 6.47
N VAL A 141 -2.45 -8.24 5.38
CA VAL A 141 -1.29 -7.81 4.58
C VAL A 141 -0.61 -6.66 5.31
N LYS A 142 0.63 -6.88 5.75
CA LYS A 142 1.45 -5.83 6.35
C LYS A 142 2.10 -4.98 5.27
N VAL A 143 2.08 -3.67 5.49
CA VAL A 143 2.76 -2.66 4.67
C VAL A 143 4.04 -2.21 5.36
#